data_AF-A0A3D3ITS7-F1
#
_entry.id   AF-A0A3D3ITS7-F1
#
_cell.length_a   1.000
_cell.length_b   1.000
_cell.length_c   1.000
_cell.angle_alpha   90.00
_cell.angle_beta   90.00
_cell.angle_gamma   90.00
#
_symmetry.space_group_name_H-M   'P 1'
#
loop_
_entity.id
_entity.type
_entity.pdbx_description
1 polymer ?
#
loop_
_entity_poly.entity_id
_entity_poly.type
_entity_poly.pdbx_seq_one_letter_code
_entity_poly.pdbx_strand_id
1 'polypeptide(L)' 'MAKKNTIKVKMVNPETGFYYMAERNPKKVTEKLKKRKYDPTIRKHAQFEEKRAK' A
#
# COMPACT_ATOMS: atom_id res chain seq x y z
N MET A 1 3.93 -20.07 -19.78
CA MET A 1 3.22 -18.90 -19.20
C MET A 1 4.07 -18.29 -18.09
N ALA A 2 4.37 -16.98 -18.15
CA ALA A 2 5.13 -16.32 -17.09
C ALA A 2 4.25 -16.16 -15.85
N LYS A 3 4.65 -16.77 -14.72
CA LYS A 3 3.97 -16.55 -13.44
C LYS A 3 4.05 -15.06 -13.06
N LYS A 4 2.90 -14.43 -12.78
CA LYS A 4 2.86 -13.06 -12.25
C LYS A 4 3.40 -13.07 -10.83
N ASN A 5 4.57 -12.46 -10.62
CA ASN A 5 5.14 -12.22 -9.29
C ASN A 5 4.51 -10.97 -8.63
N THR A 6 3.18 -10.88 -8.59
CA THR A 6 2.47 -9.77 -7.92
C THR A 6 2.06 -10.21 -6.51
N ILE A 7 2.45 -9.44 -5.51
CA ILE A 7 2.11 -9.64 -4.09
C ILE A 7 1.05 -8.61 -3.72
N LYS A 8 -0.01 -9.05 -3.03
CA LYS A 8 -1.00 -8.17 -2.42
C LYS A 8 -0.42 -7.55 -1.14
N VAL A 9 -0.55 -6.24 -1.02
CA VAL A 9 -0.04 -5.45 0.11
C VAL A 9 -1.11 -4.48 0.60
N LYS A 10 -1.06 -4.16 1.89
CA LYS A 10 -1.95 -3.16 2.49
C LYS A 10 -1.20 -1.84 2.58
N MET A 11 -1.75 -0.77 2.03
CA MET A 11 -1.27 0.58 2.26
C MET A 11 -2.07 1.15 3.42
N VAL A 12 -1.44 1.35 4.57
CA VAL A 12 -2.10 1.73 5.83
C VAL A 12 -1.74 3.17 6.18
N ASN A 13 -2.72 4.00 6.53
CA ASN A 13 -2.48 5.28 7.16
C ASN A 13 -2.16 5.04 8.65
N PRO A 14 -1.00 5.48 9.16
CA PRO A 14 -0.63 5.31 10.57
C PRO A 14 -1.56 6.03 11.56
N GLU A 15 -2.23 7.11 11.15
CA GLU A 15 -3.04 7.94 12.05
C GLU A 15 -4.47 7.43 12.22
N THR A 16 -5.11 6.97 11.13
CA THR A 16 -6.52 6.57 11.11
C THR A 16 -6.72 5.06 11.11
N GLY A 17 -5.68 4.29 10.79
CA GLY A 17 -5.78 2.85 10.55
C GLY A 17 -6.53 2.49 9.25
N PHE A 18 -6.99 3.46 8.46
CA PHE A 18 -7.61 3.20 7.17
C PHE A 18 -6.58 2.60 6.22
N TYR A 19 -7.00 1.63 5.39
CA TYR A 19 -6.10 0.97 4.47
C TYR A 19 -6.70 0.76 3.09
N TYR A 20 -5.83 0.83 2.09
CA TYR A 20 -6.11 0.39 0.74
C TYR A 20 -5.45 -0.96 0.48
N MET A 21 -6.13 -1.84 -0.26
CA MET A 21 -5.46 -2.97 -0.90
C MET A 21 -4.75 -2.50 -2.17
N ALA A 22 -3.50 -2.92 -2.34
CA ALA A 22 -2.72 -2.67 -3.53
C ALA A 22 -1.94 -3.94 -3.92
N GLU A 23 -1.50 -3.99 -5.17
CA GLU A 23 -0.62 -5.05 -5.65
C GLU A 23 0.74 -4.44 -5.98
N ARG A 24 1.81 -5.11 -5.58
CA ARG A 24 3.17 -4.73 -5.97
C ARG A 24 3.95 -5.91 -6.52
N ASN A 25 4.89 -5.61 -7.40
CA ASN A 25 5.85 -6.59 -7.88
C ASN A 25 7.19 -6.39 -7.15
N PRO A 26 7.60 -7.29 -6.24
CA PRO A 26 8.83 -7.15 -5.46
C PRO A 26 10.09 -7.15 -6.32
N LYS A 27 10.03 -7.68 -7.56
CA LYS A 27 11.16 -7.64 -8.50
C LYS A 27 11.39 -6.26 -9.12
N LYS A 28 10.33 -5.44 -9.24
CA LYS A 28 10.42 -4.07 -9.79
C LYS A 28 10.55 -3.02 -8.70
N VAL A 29 9.87 -3.24 -7.57
CA VAL A 29 9.86 -2.32 -6.43
C VAL A 29 10.32 -3.10 -5.20
N THR A 30 11.59 -2.92 -4.86
CA THR A 30 12.27 -3.55 -3.72
C THR A 30 11.95 -2.84 -2.41
N GLU A 31 11.85 -1.52 -2.43
CA GLU A 31 11.54 -0.70 -1.25
C GLU A 31 10.06 -0.70 -0.88
N LYS A 32 9.75 -0.34 0.37
CA LYS A 32 8.37 -0.23 0.85
C LYS A 32 7.66 0.94 0.18
N LEU A 33 6.44 0.72 -0.29
CA LEU A 33 5.64 1.79 -0.87
C LEU A 33 5.25 2.83 0.20
N LYS A 34 5.65 4.08 -0.04
CA LYS A 34 5.15 5.26 0.66
C LYS A 34 4.46 6.15 -0.37
N LYS A 35 3.14 6.29 -0.29
CA LYS A 35 2.38 7.15 -1.22
C LYS A 35 1.45 8.07 -0.45
N ARG A 36 1.26 9.28 -0.96
CA ARG A 36 0.19 10.16 -0.49
C ARG A 36 -1.11 9.74 -1.14
N LYS A 37 -2.10 9.38 -0.34
CA LYS A 37 -3.46 9.04 -0.80
C LYS A 37 -4.47 9.77 0.06
N TYR A 38 -5.67 9.92 -0.49
CA TYR A 38 -6.79 10.49 0.27
C TYR A 38 -7.19 9.53 1.39
N ASP A 39 -7.39 10.07 2.58
CA ASP A 39 -7.99 9.34 3.69
C ASP A 39 -9.44 9.82 3.90
N PRO A 40 -10.46 8.93 3.77
CA PRO A 40 -11.85 9.32 3.93
C PRO A 40 -12.22 9.71 5.37
N THR A 41 -11.44 9.28 6.37
CA THR A 41 -11.68 9.57 7.79
C THR A 41 -11.29 11.00 8.14
N ILE A 42 -10.11 11.46 7.70
CA ILE A 42 -9.62 12.84 7.95
C ILE A 42 -10.03 13.81 6.82
N ARG A 43 -10.48 13.27 5.68
CA ARG A 43 -10.81 14.02 4.45
C ARG A 43 -9.62 14.82 3.89
N LYS A 44 -8.41 14.29 4.04
CA LYS A 44 -7.16 14.91 3.58
C LYS A 44 -6.22 13.86 2.98
N HIS A 45 -5.25 14.33 2.19
CA HIS A 45 -4.20 13.46 1.65
C HIS A 45 -3.09 13.22 2.67
N ALA A 46 -3.05 12.01 3.21
CA ALA A 46 -2.08 11.57 4.19
C ALA A 46 -1.06 10.59 3.56
N GLN A 47 0.02 10.33 4.29
CA GLN A 47 1.03 9.36 3.88
C GLN A 47 0.61 7.95 4.27
N PHE A 48 0.53 7.06 3.29
CA PHE A 48 0.21 5.66 3.49
C PHE A 48 1.48 4.83 3.38
N GLU A 49 1.69 3.96 4.35
CA GLU A 49 2.84 3.06 4.42
C GLU A 49 2.43 1.62 4.10
N GLU A 50 3.32 0.91 3.42
CA GLU A 50 3.11 -0.49 3.10
C GLU A 50 3.27 -1.40 4.32
N LYS A 51 2.22 -2.16 4.62
CA LYS A 51 2.23 -3.34 5.49
C LYS A 51 1.95 -4.60 4.68
N ARG A 52 2.57 -5.70 5.12
CA ARG A 52 2.36 -7.01 4.52
C ARG A 52 0.89 -7.40 4.68
N ALA A 53 0.23 -7.80 3.61
CA ALA A 53 -1.05 -8.49 3.73
C ALA A 53 -0.76 -9.88 4.34
N LYS A 54 -1.48 -10.24 5.39
CA LYS A 54 -1.40 -11.58 6.00
C LYS A 54 -2.18 -12.57 5.15
#